data_AF-A0A5R9C2J4-F1
#
_entry.id   AF-A0A5R9C2J4-F1
#
_cell.length_a   1.000
_cell.length_b   1.000
_cell.length_c   1.000
_cell.angle_alpha   90.00
_cell.angle_beta   90.00
_cell.angle_gamma   90.00
#
_symmetry.space_group_name_H-M   'P 1'
#
loop_
_entity.id
_entity.type
_entity.pdbx_description
1 polymer ?
#
loop_
_entity_poly.entity_id
_entity_poly.type
_entity_poly.pdbx_seq_one_letter_code
_entity_poly.pdbx_strand_id
1 'polypeptide(L)'
;MAFDYELDFENINFREHPELYRVGRGEQGVLLVEPYKSEILQHWRFKTPDIAKESSEKIYQMYLDYKENDDFVGMDMARKFLQMGYTRARRYANYKGGKKYDDNGEVKERDIDQEKTESAAIFEVKWKIVREDEEYLKLKKEHQKKYG
;
A
#
# COMPACT_ATOMS: atom_id res chain seq x y z
N MET A 1 -9.24 2.74 16.53
CA MET A 1 -10.56 3.06 15.94
C MET A 1 -10.70 2.38 14.59
N ALA A 2 -11.93 2.29 14.06
CA ALA A 2 -12.15 1.89 12.67
C ALA A 2 -11.65 3.01 11.72
N PHE A 3 -11.33 2.68 10.47
CA PHE A 3 -11.04 3.70 9.46
C PHE A 3 -12.34 4.44 9.13
N ASP A 4 -12.30 5.77 9.16
CA ASP A 4 -13.46 6.61 8.91
C ASP A 4 -13.68 6.76 7.40
N TYR A 5 -14.80 6.23 6.91
CA TYR A 5 -15.18 6.28 5.51
C TYR A 5 -16.18 7.41 5.21
N GLU A 6 -16.62 8.18 6.20
CA GLU A 6 -17.62 9.24 6.06
C GLU A 6 -16.99 10.59 5.62
N LEU A 7 -15.65 10.68 5.61
CA LEU A 7 -14.96 11.87 5.12
C LEU A 7 -15.13 12.06 3.61
N ASP A 8 -15.14 13.31 3.17
CA ASP A 8 -15.16 13.68 1.75
C ASP A 8 -13.77 13.55 1.11
N PHE A 9 -13.34 12.31 0.89
CA PHE A 9 -12.03 11.98 0.32
C PHE A 9 -11.80 12.58 -1.08
N GLU A 10 -12.86 12.99 -1.79
CA GLU A 10 -12.74 13.57 -3.13
C GLU A 10 -12.26 15.03 -3.09
N ASN A 11 -12.60 15.77 -2.04
CA ASN A 11 -12.28 17.19 -1.92
C ASN A 11 -11.22 17.51 -0.86
N ILE A 12 -10.80 16.53 -0.05
CA ILE A 12 -9.76 16.73 0.98
C ILE A 12 -8.36 16.49 0.40
N ASN A 13 -7.49 17.50 0.54
CA ASN A 13 -6.05 17.34 0.37
C ASN A 13 -5.42 16.92 1.72
N PHE A 14 -5.06 15.65 1.87
CA PHE A 14 -4.49 15.13 3.13
C PHE A 14 -3.04 15.53 3.36
N ARG A 15 -2.35 16.10 2.37
CA ARG A 15 -1.05 16.74 2.58
C ARG A 15 -1.21 18.07 3.31
N GLU A 16 -2.23 18.83 2.96
CA GLU A 16 -2.56 20.11 3.62
C GLU A 16 -3.31 19.90 4.93
N HIS A 17 -4.09 18.82 5.03
CA HIS A 17 -4.90 18.46 6.20
C HIS A 17 -4.53 17.08 6.79
N PRO A 18 -3.28 16.87 7.23
CA PRO A 18 -2.85 15.57 7.76
C PRO A 18 -3.62 15.17 9.03
N GLU A 19 -4.13 16.11 9.82
CA GLU A 19 -4.95 15.86 11.02
C GLU A 19 -6.25 15.10 10.76
N LEU A 20 -6.77 15.18 9.53
CA LEU A 20 -7.96 14.44 9.09
C LEU A 20 -7.61 12.98 8.75
N TYR A 21 -6.35 12.67 8.49
CA TYR A 21 -5.93 11.31 8.18
C TYR A 21 -6.02 10.39 9.40
N ARG A 22 -6.72 9.26 9.25
CA ARG A 22 -6.83 8.20 10.27
C ARG A 22 -6.08 6.95 9.80
N VAL A 23 -5.17 6.44 10.63
CA VAL A 23 -4.36 5.27 10.28
C VAL A 23 -5.20 3.99 10.24
N GLY A 24 -5.58 3.54 9.05
CA GLY A 24 -6.36 2.31 8.84
C GLY A 24 -5.54 1.02 8.97
N ARG A 25 -6.21 -0.11 9.20
CA ARG A 25 -5.58 -1.45 9.27
C ARG A 25 -5.18 -1.94 7.89
N GLY A 26 -3.98 -2.51 7.77
CA GLY A 26 -3.45 -2.99 6.49
C GLY A 26 -3.52 -1.89 5.41
N GLU A 27 -4.24 -2.19 4.33
CA GLU A 27 -4.40 -1.36 3.12
C GLU A 27 -5.64 -0.43 3.15
N GLN A 28 -6.39 -0.38 4.27
CA GLN A 28 -7.57 0.51 4.35
C GLN A 28 -7.20 1.97 4.02
N GLY A 29 -8.00 2.60 3.17
CA GLY A 29 -7.82 3.99 2.73
C GLY A 29 -6.78 4.21 1.62
N VAL A 30 -5.98 3.21 1.23
CA VAL A 30 -4.83 3.40 0.33
C VAL A 30 -5.19 3.98 -1.05
N LEU A 31 -6.41 3.72 -1.52
CA LEU A 31 -6.93 4.23 -2.79
C LEU A 31 -7.90 5.42 -2.62
N LEU A 32 -7.90 6.09 -1.47
CA LEU A 32 -8.79 7.22 -1.18
C LEU A 32 -8.04 8.50 -0.82
N VAL A 33 -6.86 8.40 -0.21
CA VAL A 33 -6.13 9.54 0.36
C VAL A 33 -5.35 10.29 -0.73
N GLU A 34 -5.85 11.46 -1.13
CA GLU A 34 -5.19 12.36 -2.08
C GLU A 34 -4.27 13.37 -1.37
N PRO A 35 -3.20 13.85 -2.02
CA PRO A 35 -2.77 13.57 -3.41
C PRO A 35 -1.95 12.27 -3.56
N TYR A 36 -1.61 11.63 -2.45
CA TYR A 36 -0.70 10.48 -2.41
C TYR A 36 -1.15 9.30 -3.25
N LYS A 37 -2.47 9.01 -3.28
CA LYS A 37 -3.03 8.00 -4.17
C LYS A 37 -2.62 8.28 -5.61
N SER A 38 -2.90 9.47 -6.12
CA SER A 38 -2.62 9.82 -7.52
C SER A 38 -1.12 9.81 -7.83
N GLU A 39 -0.30 10.30 -6.91
CA GLU A 39 1.15 10.30 -7.05
C GLU A 39 1.73 8.88 -7.13
N ILE A 40 1.30 7.97 -6.24
CA ILE A 40 1.91 6.63 -6.10
C ILE A 40 1.30 5.61 -7.08
N LEU A 41 -0.02 5.66 -7.31
CA LEU A 41 -0.76 4.64 -8.07
C LEU A 41 -0.27 4.51 -9.53
N GLN A 42 0.20 5.59 -10.14
CA GLN A 42 0.72 5.56 -11.51
C GLN A 42 1.97 4.66 -11.63
N HIS A 43 2.77 4.55 -10.57
CA HIS A 43 3.98 3.75 -10.52
C HIS A 43 3.73 2.31 -10.06
N TRP A 44 2.53 2.00 -9.56
CA TRP A 44 2.23 0.71 -8.93
C TRP A 44 1.87 -0.38 -9.95
N ARG A 45 2.80 -1.28 -10.26
CA ARG A 45 2.65 -2.34 -11.28
C ARG A 45 3.39 -3.61 -10.84
N PHE A 46 2.89 -4.79 -11.22
CA PHE A 46 3.46 -6.09 -10.82
C PHE A 46 3.20 -7.19 -11.88
N LYS A 47 3.23 -6.82 -13.17
CA LYS A 47 2.91 -7.77 -14.23
C LYS A 47 3.97 -8.89 -14.34
N THR A 48 5.24 -8.53 -14.27
CA THR A 48 6.39 -9.43 -14.29
C THR A 48 7.34 -9.07 -13.14
N PRO A 49 8.30 -9.93 -12.78
CA PRO A 49 9.29 -9.62 -11.75
C PRO A 49 10.05 -8.31 -12.01
N ASP A 50 10.48 -8.06 -13.24
CA ASP A 50 11.19 -6.82 -13.61
C ASP A 50 10.33 -5.57 -13.37
N ILE A 51 9.06 -5.61 -13.79
CA ILE A 51 8.11 -4.50 -13.56
C ILE A 51 7.84 -4.32 -12.06
N ALA A 52 7.72 -5.42 -11.32
CA ALA A 52 7.52 -5.37 -9.87
C ALA A 52 8.73 -4.77 -9.15
N LYS A 53 9.95 -5.06 -9.63
CA LYS A 53 11.19 -4.48 -9.13
C LYS A 53 11.20 -2.97 -9.32
N GLU A 54 11.04 -2.50 -10.55
CA GLU A 54 10.98 -1.06 -10.87
C GLU A 54 9.89 -0.35 -10.06
N SER A 55 8.70 -0.94 -9.99
CA SER A 55 7.58 -0.40 -9.24
C SER A 55 7.87 -0.31 -7.74
N SER A 56 8.36 -1.39 -7.12
CA SER A 56 8.64 -1.42 -5.68
C SER A 56 9.79 -0.48 -5.30
N GLU A 57 10.82 -0.36 -6.15
CA GLU A 57 11.93 0.57 -5.98
C GLU A 57 11.47 2.02 -6.09
N LYS A 58 10.62 2.34 -7.08
CA LYS A 58 10.09 3.70 -7.23
C LYS A 58 9.24 4.12 -6.04
N ILE A 59 8.34 3.24 -5.57
CA ILE A 59 7.49 3.55 -4.41
C ILE A 59 8.31 3.61 -3.12
N TYR A 60 9.34 2.78 -2.99
CA TYR A 60 10.28 2.88 -1.88
C TYR A 60 11.05 4.21 -1.90
N GLN A 61 11.47 4.69 -3.07
CA GLN A 61 12.07 6.02 -3.18
C GLN A 61 11.08 7.11 -2.76
N MET A 62 9.83 7.06 -3.22
CA MET A 62 8.80 8.01 -2.79
C MET A 62 8.60 7.99 -1.27
N TYR A 63 8.64 6.82 -0.63
CA TYR A 63 8.62 6.72 0.83
C TYR A 63 9.78 7.47 1.47
N LEU A 64 11.00 7.32 0.94
CA LEU A 64 12.18 8.05 1.44
C LEU A 64 12.05 9.56 1.21
N ASP A 65 11.52 9.97 0.06
CA ASP A 65 11.28 11.39 -0.24
C ASP A 65 10.25 11.98 0.74
N TYR A 66 9.14 11.28 1.02
CA TYR A 66 8.18 11.72 2.04
C TYR A 66 8.82 11.79 3.44
N LYS A 67 9.67 10.82 3.77
CA LYS A 67 10.40 10.78 5.04
C LYS A 67 11.32 11.99 5.20
N GLU A 68 12.08 12.33 4.17
CA GLU A 68 12.97 13.51 4.17
C GLU A 68 12.20 14.83 4.34
N ASN A 69 10.94 14.85 3.91
CA ASN A 69 10.04 16.01 4.02
C ASN A 69 9.17 16.00 5.29
N ASP A 70 9.44 15.13 6.26
CA ASP A 70 8.62 14.95 7.48
C ASP A 70 7.13 14.64 7.18
N ASP A 71 6.83 14.06 6.02
CA ASP A 71 5.47 13.78 5.54
C ASP A 71 5.00 12.38 5.95
N PHE A 72 4.46 12.28 7.17
CA PHE A 72 3.95 11.03 7.70
C PHE A 72 2.83 10.39 6.84
N VAL A 73 1.90 11.18 6.30
CA VAL A 73 0.77 10.63 5.53
C VAL A 73 1.29 10.01 4.24
N GLY A 74 2.22 10.68 3.56
CA GLY A 74 2.90 10.15 2.38
C GLY A 74 3.68 8.88 2.68
N MET A 75 4.44 8.84 3.78
CA MET A 75 5.12 7.63 4.25
C MET A 75 4.13 6.47 4.46
N ASP A 76 3.00 6.73 5.14
CA ASP A 76 2.00 5.71 5.41
C ASP A 76 1.33 5.17 4.14
N MET A 77 1.05 6.06 3.18
CA MET A 77 0.49 5.69 1.87
C MET A 77 1.47 4.85 1.07
N ALA A 78 2.73 5.27 0.93
CA ALA A 78 3.75 4.49 0.22
C ALA A 78 3.94 3.09 0.85
N ARG A 79 3.97 3.01 2.19
CA ARG A 79 4.01 1.73 2.92
C ARG A 79 2.81 0.84 2.62
N LYS A 80 1.60 1.40 2.56
CA LYS A 80 0.38 0.66 2.18
C LYS A 80 0.38 0.22 0.72
N PHE A 81 0.90 1.02 -0.20
CA PHE A 81 1.03 0.63 -1.61
C PHE A 81 2.03 -0.53 -1.80
N LEU A 82 3.15 -0.52 -1.06
CA LEU A 82 4.07 -1.66 -1.03
C LEU A 82 3.40 -2.92 -0.48
N GLN A 83 2.62 -2.79 0.60
CA GLN A 83 1.81 -3.88 1.13
C GLN A 83 0.82 -4.42 0.10
N MET A 84 0.08 -3.52 -0.56
CA MET A 84 -0.88 -3.87 -1.60
C MET A 84 -0.21 -4.56 -2.78
N GLY A 85 1.01 -4.14 -3.15
CA GLY A 85 1.84 -4.82 -4.16
C GLY A 85 2.09 -6.27 -3.80
N TYR A 86 2.55 -6.51 -2.56
CA TYR A 86 2.77 -7.87 -2.04
C TYR A 86 1.48 -8.70 -2.04
N THR A 87 0.40 -8.21 -1.44
CA THR A 87 -0.84 -8.98 -1.26
C THR A 87 -1.56 -9.23 -2.59
N ARG A 88 -1.60 -8.25 -3.51
CA ARG A 88 -2.22 -8.43 -4.83
C ARG A 88 -1.39 -9.35 -5.71
N ALA A 89 -0.07 -9.18 -5.78
CA ALA A 89 0.79 -10.10 -6.54
C ALA A 89 0.65 -11.53 -6.01
N ARG A 90 0.61 -11.73 -4.69
CA ARG A 90 0.40 -13.05 -4.08
C ARG A 90 -0.99 -13.62 -4.39
N ARG A 91 -2.02 -12.78 -4.49
CA ARG A 91 -3.36 -13.22 -4.90
C ARG A 91 -3.37 -13.71 -6.34
N TYR A 92 -2.70 -13.00 -7.24
CA TYR A 92 -2.55 -13.40 -8.64
C TYR A 92 -1.66 -14.64 -8.80
N ALA A 93 -0.68 -14.82 -7.91
CA ALA A 93 0.14 -16.02 -7.86
C ALA A 93 -0.65 -17.27 -7.50
N ASN A 94 -1.70 -17.15 -6.69
CA ASN A 94 -2.51 -18.30 -6.27
C ASN A 94 -3.70 -18.56 -7.20
N TYR A 95 -4.24 -17.52 -7.84
CA TYR A 95 -5.45 -17.60 -8.62
C TYR A 95 -5.30 -16.82 -9.92
N LYS A 96 -5.46 -17.49 -11.06
CA LYS A 96 -5.42 -16.86 -12.38
C LYS A 96 -6.36 -15.65 -12.44
N GLY A 97 -5.83 -14.50 -12.84
CA GLY A 97 -6.56 -13.22 -12.88
C GLY A 97 -6.95 -12.65 -11.50
N GLY A 98 -6.43 -13.20 -10.40
CA GLY A 98 -6.73 -12.78 -9.03
C GLY A 98 -8.11 -13.17 -8.51
N LYS A 99 -8.91 -13.92 -9.29
CA LYS A 99 -10.28 -14.33 -8.92
C LYS A 99 -10.25 -15.60 -8.06
N LYS A 100 -10.29 -15.42 -6.74
CA LYS A 100 -10.28 -16.51 -5.73
C LYS A 100 -11.53 -17.39 -5.77
N TYR A 101 -12.69 -16.80 -6.03
CA TYR A 101 -13.98 -17.49 -6.00
C TYR A 101 -14.50 -17.71 -7.42
N ASP A 102 -15.14 -18.83 -7.69
CA ASP A 102 -15.88 -19.04 -8.94
C ASP A 102 -17.25 -18.37 -8.90
N ASP A 103 -18.09 -18.64 -9.90
CA ASP A 103 -19.42 -18.03 -10.02
C ASP A 103 -20.44 -18.61 -9.02
N ASN A 104 -20.13 -19.76 -8.42
CA ASN A 104 -20.92 -20.40 -7.37
C ASN A 104 -20.47 -19.97 -5.97
N GLY A 105 -19.40 -19.15 -5.87
CA GLY A 105 -18.81 -18.73 -4.61
C GLY A 105 -17.84 -19.74 -3.99
N GLU A 106 -17.48 -20.80 -4.72
CA GLU A 106 -16.51 -21.80 -4.26
C GLU A 106 -15.08 -21.31 -4.49
N VAL A 107 -14.15 -21.74 -3.63
CA VAL A 107 -12.73 -21.36 -3.77
C VAL A 107 -12.13 -22.15 -4.93
N LYS A 108 -11.59 -21.45 -5.92
CA LYS A 108 -10.90 -22.07 -7.04
C LYS A 108 -9.65 -22.83 -6.58
N GLU A 109 -9.31 -23.88 -7.33
CA GLU A 109 -8.02 -24.54 -7.17
C GLU A 109 -6.87 -23.54 -7.39
N ARG A 110 -5.78 -23.73 -6.63
CA ARG A 110 -4.61 -22.86 -6.75
C ARG A 110 -3.79 -23.31 -7.95
N ASP A 111 -3.49 -22.35 -8.81
CA ASP A 111 -2.55 -22.52 -9.92
C ASP A 111 -1.38 -21.56 -9.64
N ILE A 112 -0.23 -22.12 -9.25
CA ILE A 112 0.89 -21.33 -8.76
C ILE A 112 1.66 -20.72 -9.92
N ASP A 113 1.42 -19.43 -10.14
CA ASP A 113 2.20 -18.62 -11.07
C ASP A 113 3.52 -18.19 -10.39
N GLN A 114 4.64 -18.66 -10.95
CA GLN A 114 5.98 -18.41 -10.44
C GLN A 114 6.40 -16.94 -10.61
N GLU A 115 6.09 -16.31 -11.75
CA GLU A 115 6.41 -14.90 -12.00
C GLU A 115 5.68 -13.99 -11.00
N LYS A 116 4.43 -14.31 -10.68
CA LYS A 116 3.65 -13.58 -9.66
C LYS A 116 4.14 -13.85 -8.25
N THR A 117 4.62 -15.05 -7.99
CA THR A 117 5.25 -15.40 -6.71
C THR A 117 6.49 -14.56 -6.48
N GLU A 118 7.36 -14.44 -7.49
CA GLU A 118 8.56 -13.61 -7.43
C GLU A 118 8.21 -12.12 -7.34
N SER A 119 7.24 -11.65 -8.13
CA SER A 119 6.73 -10.27 -8.03
C SER A 119 6.24 -9.94 -6.61
N ALA A 120 5.56 -10.87 -5.94
CA ALA A 120 5.11 -10.69 -4.56
C ALA A 120 6.29 -10.60 -3.59
N ALA A 121 7.30 -11.46 -3.74
CA ALA A 121 8.49 -11.45 -2.88
C ALA A 121 9.26 -10.13 -2.98
N ILE A 122 9.37 -9.56 -4.19
CA ILE A 122 10.02 -8.28 -4.44
C ILE A 122 9.35 -7.14 -3.63
N PHE A 123 8.02 -7.05 -3.70
CA PHE A 123 7.27 -6.07 -2.89
C PHE A 123 7.38 -6.35 -1.38
N GLU A 124 7.37 -7.63 -0.98
CA GLU A 124 7.46 -8.02 0.43
C GLU A 124 8.75 -7.51 1.08
N VAL A 125 9.88 -7.59 0.38
CA VAL A 125 11.17 -7.08 0.86
C VAL A 125 11.08 -5.59 1.18
N LYS A 126 10.61 -4.77 0.23
CA LYS A 126 10.49 -3.32 0.44
C LYS A 126 9.45 -2.98 1.50
N TRP A 127 8.31 -3.68 1.50
CA TRP A 127 7.28 -3.51 2.52
C TRP A 127 7.80 -3.80 3.93
N LYS A 128 8.60 -4.87 4.13
CA LYS A 128 9.24 -5.20 5.41
C LYS A 128 10.17 -4.11 5.91
N ILE A 129 10.99 -3.54 5.02
CA ILE A 129 11.88 -2.43 5.36
C ILE A 129 11.07 -1.24 5.91
N VAL A 130 10.08 -0.75 5.16
CA VAL A 130 9.36 0.47 5.55
C VAL A 130 8.39 0.27 6.72
N ARG A 131 7.87 -0.95 6.94
CA ARG A 131 6.97 -1.22 8.08
C ARG A 131 7.72 -1.35 9.41
N GLU A 132 9.02 -1.65 9.35
CA GLU A 132 9.92 -1.80 10.51
C GLU A 132 10.77 -0.54 10.74
N ASP A 133 10.67 0.46 9.86
CA ASP A 133 11.34 1.75 10.02
C ASP A 133 10.94 2.42 11.34
N GLU A 134 11.94 2.67 12.19
CA GLU A 134 11.75 3.17 13.56
C GLU A 134 11.11 4.55 13.60
N GLU A 135 11.46 5.41 12.63
CA GLU A 135 10.93 6.76 12.54
C GLU A 135 9.47 6.76 12.10
N TYR A 136 9.15 5.96 11.09
CA TYR A 136 7.75 5.71 10.71
C TYR A 136 6.93 5.18 11.89
N LEU A 137 7.45 4.21 12.65
CA LEU A 137 6.76 3.66 13.81
C LEU A 137 6.51 4.70 14.90
N LYS A 138 7.49 5.59 15.13
CA LYS A 138 7.36 6.72 16.06
C LYS A 138 6.30 7.70 15.58
N LEU A 139 6.40 8.21 14.35
CA LEU A 139 5.46 9.18 13.76
C LEU A 139 4.03 8.62 13.73
N LYS A 140 3.88 7.34 13.35
CA LYS A 140 2.59 6.65 13.37
C LYS A 140 1.96 6.66 14.76
N LYS A 141 2.73 6.33 15.80
CA LYS A 141 2.24 6.32 17.18
C LYS A 141 1.84 7.72 17.64
N GLU A 142 2.64 8.73 17.30
CA GLU A 142 2.36 10.14 17.63
C GLU A 142 1.09 10.64 16.93
N HIS A 143 0.95 10.37 15.63
CA HIS A 143 -0.23 10.72 14.84
C HIS A 143 -1.49 10.04 15.37
N GLN A 144 -1.42 8.73 15.65
CA GLN A 144 -2.54 7.98 16.23
C GLN A 144 -2.91 8.50 17.62
N LYS A 145 -1.95 8.94 18.43
CA LYS A 145 -2.25 9.52 19.75
C LYS A 145 -2.92 10.88 19.63
N LYS A 146 -2.49 11.71 18.67
CA LYS A 146 -2.96 13.08 18.51
C LYS A 146 -4.32 13.15 17.82
N TYR A 147 -4.55 12.28 16.85
CA TYR A 147 -5.71 12.35 15.98
C TYR A 147 -6.52 11.06 15.92
N GLY A 148 -5.95 9.89 16.22
CA GLY A 148 -6.57 8.57 15.97
C GLY A 148 -7.40 7.95 17.10
#